data_AF-A0A0L0DGC1-F1
#
_entry.id   AF-A0A0L0DGC1-F1
#
_cell.length_a   1.000
_cell.length_b   1.000
_cell.length_c   1.000
_cell.angle_alpha   90.00
_cell.angle_beta   90.00
_cell.angle_gamma   90.00
#
_symmetry.space_group_name_H-M   'P 1'
#
loop_
_entity.id
_entity.type
_entity.pdbx_description
1 polymer ?
#
loop_
_entity_poly.entity_id
_entity_poly.type
_entity_poly.pdbx_seq_one_letter_code
_entity_poly.pdbx_strand_id
1 'polypeptide(L)'
;MLIRTIAFTLLLAVVVSANLYIHNPRGSNNRLDEANRNRNDANRLFDSQNNNKGGYNVNRIEYYGGSLLDIDLTFQHGCGFGTECQIIMQYMCDSMAGTGLGIRNGQQQTRIPEQRDDDHRYGRHESASYWADCKARQRNLGLFLADQIIPEDATAMRTRQNNDENANNRRRGYECPEERDYYPYWHPSPWKDIAIYTSRADELCPIYTAESQNVKGKHYCAGLREATPENPITNGAAINNQAQCEAVAEFEWVEAPAWGLPPPACLQMSAYPPNRVTRLRHSWKLPIVTERQSCVFRARYNVSSADYDGWSTFADLNGNTGNYAWQTNPTVDVGSASTNIRLKLTISTDQMGRTFQDRSSTFMLRPAPYDVDVTPIVNLNVAGSRGNPVQNFPSIEYEFTPKVLTVDVNTFIHRQVTGSNTTPDGAGHGADETDRSNFVAVVGNNPKRSYVHVGNSSDPDVSNDLVAWWGTLGGISSQMDDVPPYVDLGLHRYRTAGTRHYLCTRNTDFSSRTHRGSIVVNDAPGGVQPPIPSSTTGTVSTGSGVGPGSGGSPAPAPTPAQIVAAGDGDKERSKGIGIGIGIGLLVSAVLAGVAAAAFVVWKRRESKLSDDDFAAPAAASDAELAAI
;
A
#
# COMPACT_ATOMS: atom_id res chain seq x y z
N MET A 1 33.03 -37.16 12.37
CA MET A 1 33.27 -35.76 11.96
C MET A 1 32.79 -35.59 10.51
N LEU A 2 31.46 -35.64 10.26
CA LEU A 2 30.86 -35.33 8.95
C LEU A 2 29.31 -35.19 8.97
N ILE A 3 28.68 -34.89 10.12
CA ILE A 3 27.20 -34.81 10.24
C ILE A 3 26.73 -33.54 10.98
N ARG A 4 27.65 -32.59 11.28
CA ARG A 4 27.30 -31.35 12.01
C ARG A 4 27.30 -30.07 11.17
N THR A 5 27.54 -30.16 9.86
CA THR A 5 27.72 -28.97 9.00
C THR A 5 26.60 -28.75 7.98
N ILE A 6 25.54 -29.56 7.97
CA ILE A 6 24.46 -29.45 6.96
C ILE A 6 23.15 -28.84 7.51
N ALA A 7 23.02 -28.68 8.83
CA ALA A 7 21.78 -28.18 9.44
C ALA A 7 21.74 -26.65 9.68
N PHE A 8 22.79 -25.89 9.31
CA PHE A 8 22.88 -24.44 9.61
C PHE A 8 22.82 -23.52 8.37
N THR A 9 22.55 -24.07 7.19
CA THR A 9 22.45 -23.29 5.93
C THR A 9 21.03 -23.22 5.37
N LEU A 10 20.03 -23.76 6.07
CA LEU A 10 18.62 -23.80 5.65
C LEU A 10 17.72 -22.81 6.41
N LEU A 11 18.31 -21.85 7.10
CA LEU A 11 17.58 -20.91 7.96
C LEU A 11 17.89 -19.45 7.61
N LEU A 12 17.63 -19.03 6.36
CA LEU A 12 17.54 -17.60 5.98
C LEU A 12 16.95 -17.34 4.58
N ALA A 13 16.15 -18.27 4.04
CA ALA A 13 15.18 -17.89 3.01
C ALA A 13 13.95 -17.35 3.72
N VAL A 14 13.98 -16.08 4.13
CA VAL A 14 12.73 -15.34 4.33
C VAL A 14 12.11 -15.28 2.94
N VAL A 15 11.25 -16.25 2.62
CA VAL A 15 10.39 -16.18 1.45
C VAL A 15 9.48 -14.99 1.73
N VAL A 16 9.88 -13.87 1.17
CA VAL A 16 9.08 -12.66 1.16
C VAL A 16 7.76 -13.01 0.47
N SER A 17 6.64 -12.69 1.11
CA SER A 17 5.29 -12.74 0.54
C SER A 17 4.75 -11.31 0.34
N ALA A 18 5.55 -10.48 -0.33
CA ALA A 18 5.23 -9.12 -0.69
C ALA A 18 4.84 -8.98 -2.19
N ASN A 19 3.66 -9.46 -2.62
CA ASN A 19 3.09 -9.29 -3.97
C ASN A 19 3.14 -7.84 -4.52
N LEU A 20 2.36 -6.90 -3.96
CA LEU A 20 2.44 -5.46 -4.22
C LEU A 20 1.97 -4.67 -2.98
N TYR A 21 2.75 -3.72 -2.47
CA TYR A 21 2.40 -2.90 -1.30
C TYR A 21 2.79 -1.45 -1.54
N ILE A 22 1.86 -0.54 -1.30
CA ILE A 22 2.14 0.89 -1.47
C ILE A 22 2.53 1.47 -0.12
N HIS A 23 3.71 2.06 -0.03
CA HIS A 23 4.21 2.75 1.16
C HIS A 23 3.79 4.21 1.21
N ASN A 24 3.74 4.90 0.07
CA ASN A 24 3.27 6.27 -0.04
C ASN A 24 2.52 6.50 -1.37
N PRO A 25 1.30 7.08 -1.36
CA PRO A 25 0.43 7.22 -0.19
C PRO A 25 0.09 5.85 0.42
N ARG A 26 -0.02 5.76 1.76
CA ARG A 26 -0.14 4.46 2.48
C ARG A 26 -1.26 3.56 1.92
N GLY A 27 -0.85 2.39 1.40
CA GLY A 27 -1.70 1.32 0.88
C GLY A 27 -2.53 0.65 1.96
N SER A 28 -3.82 0.45 1.71
CA SER A 28 -4.77 -0.11 2.69
C SER A 28 -4.78 -1.63 2.69
N ASN A 29 -4.59 -2.28 1.54
CA ASN A 29 -4.83 -3.72 1.37
C ASN A 29 -6.17 -4.19 1.98
N ASN A 30 -7.25 -3.42 1.75
CA ASN A 30 -8.58 -3.57 2.37
C ASN A 30 -8.69 -3.28 3.87
N ARG A 31 -7.61 -2.90 4.55
CA ARG A 31 -7.65 -2.56 5.97
C ARG A 31 -8.43 -1.27 6.25
N LEU A 32 -8.96 -1.19 7.45
CA LEU A 32 -9.64 -0.03 8.01
C LEU A 32 -9.02 0.34 9.35
N ASP A 33 -9.30 -0.42 10.40
CA ASP A 33 -8.86 -0.16 11.78
C ASP A 33 -8.72 -1.49 12.53
N GLU A 34 -8.28 -2.54 11.84
CA GLU A 34 -8.13 -3.85 12.46
C GLU A 34 -6.99 -3.87 13.48
N ALA A 35 -7.27 -4.39 14.69
CA ALA A 35 -6.28 -4.58 15.76
C ALA A 35 -5.36 -5.79 15.50
N ASN A 36 -5.72 -6.70 14.61
CA ASN A 36 -4.92 -7.88 14.28
C ASN A 36 -3.98 -7.62 13.09
N ARG A 37 -3.05 -8.56 12.87
CA ARG A 37 -2.02 -8.39 11.82
C ARG A 37 -2.54 -8.58 10.40
N ASN A 38 -3.62 -9.31 10.23
CA ASN A 38 -4.20 -9.60 8.93
C ASN A 38 -5.37 -8.66 8.66
N ARG A 39 -5.63 -8.25 7.42
CA ARG A 39 -6.93 -7.67 7.06
C ARG A 39 -8.07 -8.61 7.48
N ASN A 40 -9.17 -8.06 7.99
CA ASN A 40 -10.31 -8.86 8.46
C ASN A 40 -11.20 -9.37 7.32
N ASP A 41 -11.45 -8.53 6.31
CA ASP A 41 -12.24 -8.90 5.15
C ASP A 41 -11.51 -8.53 3.85
N ALA A 42 -11.03 -9.57 3.15
CA ALA A 42 -10.43 -9.40 1.83
C ALA A 42 -11.44 -8.93 0.77
N ASN A 43 -12.74 -8.90 1.06
CA ASN A 43 -13.80 -8.46 0.15
C ASN A 43 -14.22 -7.00 0.32
N ARG A 44 -13.63 -6.27 1.27
CA ARG A 44 -14.16 -4.97 1.69
C ARG A 44 -14.26 -3.95 0.56
N LEU A 45 -13.17 -3.68 -0.15
CA LEU A 45 -13.07 -2.63 -1.16
C LEU A 45 -12.65 -3.16 -2.54
N PHE A 46 -11.65 -4.05 -2.62
CA PHE A 46 -11.06 -4.49 -3.89
C PHE A 46 -10.31 -5.83 -3.77
N ASP A 47 -10.06 -6.50 -4.89
CA ASP A 47 -9.31 -7.76 -4.91
C ASP A 47 -7.80 -7.51 -4.90
N SER A 48 -7.20 -7.35 -3.73
CA SER A 48 -5.78 -7.00 -3.66
C SER A 48 -4.84 -8.08 -4.21
N GLN A 49 -5.25 -9.35 -4.09
CA GLN A 49 -4.40 -10.52 -4.32
C GLN A 49 -3.08 -10.52 -3.52
N ASN A 50 -2.97 -9.62 -2.54
CA ASN A 50 -1.83 -9.50 -1.66
C ASN A 50 -1.97 -10.39 -0.43
N ASN A 51 -0.87 -10.61 0.27
CA ASN A 51 -0.86 -11.27 1.57
C ASN A 51 -1.77 -10.48 2.53
N ASN A 52 -2.55 -11.20 3.34
CA ASN A 52 -3.45 -10.60 4.33
C ASN A 52 -2.69 -9.72 5.34
N LYS A 53 -1.40 -9.97 5.59
CA LYS A 53 -0.58 -9.25 6.58
C LYS A 53 -0.21 -7.82 6.19
N GLY A 54 -0.25 -7.46 4.91
CA GLY A 54 0.16 -6.11 4.51
C GLY A 54 -0.95 -5.09 4.55
N GLY A 55 -0.61 -3.86 4.18
CA GLY A 55 -1.47 -2.69 4.24
C GLY A 55 -1.43 -1.99 5.60
N TYR A 56 -1.94 -0.77 5.61
CA TYR A 56 -1.99 0.10 6.77
C TYR A 56 -3.43 0.40 7.15
N ASN A 57 -3.66 0.58 8.45
CA ASN A 57 -4.95 1.07 8.91
C ASN A 57 -5.16 2.51 8.42
N VAL A 58 -6.42 2.84 8.22
CA VAL A 58 -6.91 4.09 7.65
C VAL A 58 -6.37 5.26 8.41
N ASN A 59 -6.03 6.27 7.62
CA ASN A 59 -5.64 7.57 8.09
C ASN A 59 -6.36 8.68 7.31
N ARG A 60 -6.07 9.93 7.66
CA ARG A 60 -6.69 11.12 7.09
C ARG A 60 -5.62 12.04 6.55
N ILE A 61 -5.01 11.74 5.42
CA ILE A 61 -4.00 12.61 4.80
C ILE A 61 -4.69 13.63 3.89
N GLU A 62 -4.22 14.88 3.90
CA GLU A 62 -4.62 15.90 2.93
C GLU A 62 -3.46 16.25 2.01
N TYR A 63 -3.72 16.68 0.78
CA TYR A 63 -2.71 17.18 -0.15
C TYR A 63 -3.23 18.42 -0.88
N TYR A 64 -2.31 19.23 -1.38
CA TYR A 64 -2.65 20.37 -2.24
C TYR A 64 -2.61 19.96 -3.72
N GLY A 65 -3.59 20.39 -4.50
CA GLY A 65 -3.59 20.21 -5.95
C GLY A 65 -2.32 20.79 -6.57
N GLY A 66 -1.74 20.08 -7.52
CA GLY A 66 -0.48 20.48 -8.17
C GLY A 66 0.80 20.24 -7.35
N SER A 67 0.71 19.82 -6.08
CA SER A 67 1.89 19.44 -5.29
C SER A 67 2.52 18.12 -5.76
N LEU A 68 3.81 17.94 -5.51
CA LEU A 68 4.56 16.73 -5.83
C LEU A 68 4.46 15.71 -4.69
N LEU A 69 4.00 14.50 -5.01
CA LEU A 69 3.94 13.36 -4.11
C LEU A 69 4.90 12.27 -4.60
N ASP A 70 5.82 11.83 -3.73
CA ASP A 70 6.68 10.68 -4.02
C ASP A 70 5.89 9.39 -3.80
N ILE A 71 5.48 8.74 -4.89
CA ILE A 71 4.89 7.40 -4.82
C ILE A 71 6.00 6.43 -4.47
N ASP A 72 5.75 5.55 -3.52
CA ASP A 72 6.69 4.53 -3.10
C ASP A 72 5.96 3.21 -2.90
N LEU A 73 6.43 2.16 -3.57
CA LEU A 73 5.83 0.83 -3.51
C LEU A 73 6.88 -0.27 -3.58
N THR A 74 6.54 -1.43 -3.04
CA THR A 74 7.30 -2.67 -3.18
C THR A 74 6.46 -3.75 -3.84
N PHE A 75 7.10 -4.64 -4.58
CA PHE A 75 6.46 -5.74 -5.29
C PHE A 75 7.45 -6.89 -5.48
N GLN A 76 6.94 -8.10 -5.68
CA GLN A 76 7.76 -9.31 -5.86
C GLN A 76 7.44 -10.02 -7.17
N HIS A 77 7.74 -11.32 -7.28
CA HIS A 77 7.78 -12.08 -8.53
C HIS A 77 9.00 -11.63 -9.32
N GLY A 78 8.89 -11.28 -10.60
CA GLY A 78 10.05 -10.93 -11.43
C GLY A 78 9.63 -10.04 -12.60
N CYS A 79 10.62 -9.45 -13.26
CA CYS A 79 10.39 -8.72 -14.51
C CYS A 79 11.57 -8.91 -15.45
N GLY A 80 11.34 -9.34 -16.70
CA GLY A 80 12.37 -9.51 -17.72
C GLY A 80 13.26 -10.76 -17.57
N PHE A 81 12.97 -11.66 -16.62
CA PHE A 81 13.67 -12.93 -16.42
C PHE A 81 12.72 -14.12 -16.60
N GLY A 82 12.27 -14.37 -17.83
CA GLY A 82 11.24 -15.37 -18.13
C GLY A 82 9.83 -14.96 -17.68
N THR A 83 9.65 -13.68 -17.34
CA THR A 83 8.38 -13.06 -16.97
C THR A 83 8.26 -11.70 -17.65
N GLU A 84 7.08 -11.40 -18.16
CA GLU A 84 6.72 -10.06 -18.60
C GLU A 84 6.01 -9.34 -17.45
N CYS A 85 6.21 -8.03 -17.35
CA CYS A 85 5.63 -7.28 -16.24
C CYS A 85 5.17 -5.87 -16.61
N GLN A 86 4.18 -5.38 -15.87
CA GLN A 86 3.65 -4.03 -15.95
C GLN A 86 3.30 -3.53 -14.54
N ILE A 87 3.74 -2.33 -14.17
CA ILE A 87 3.23 -1.58 -13.02
C ILE A 87 2.40 -0.42 -13.56
N ILE A 88 1.11 -0.36 -13.19
CA ILE A 88 0.18 0.68 -13.66
C ILE A 88 -0.28 1.48 -12.44
N MET A 89 0.05 2.78 -12.42
CA MET A 89 -0.29 3.72 -11.37
C MET A 89 -1.47 4.58 -11.81
N GLN A 90 -2.53 4.62 -11.00
CA GLN A 90 -3.78 5.27 -11.33
C GLN A 90 -4.37 5.98 -10.10
N TYR A 91 -5.29 6.90 -10.35
CA TYR A 91 -6.07 7.52 -9.29
C TYR A 91 -7.52 7.73 -9.71
N MET A 92 -8.37 7.90 -8.71
CA MET A 92 -9.76 8.28 -8.89
C MET A 92 -10.07 9.35 -7.84
N CYS A 93 -10.84 10.37 -8.21
CA CYS A 93 -11.27 11.45 -7.32
C CYS A 93 -12.75 11.74 -7.55
N ASP A 94 -13.45 12.10 -6.48
CA ASP A 94 -14.82 12.58 -6.53
C ASP A 94 -14.96 13.88 -5.73
N SER A 95 -15.80 14.79 -6.22
CA SER A 95 -16.03 16.07 -5.57
C SER A 95 -16.77 15.88 -4.26
N MET A 96 -16.29 16.54 -3.20
CA MET A 96 -17.00 16.56 -1.93
C MET A 96 -18.26 17.44 -1.97
N ALA A 97 -18.41 18.31 -2.98
CA ALA A 97 -19.59 19.12 -3.21
C ALA A 97 -20.67 18.39 -4.04
N GLY A 98 -20.38 17.18 -4.51
CA GLY A 98 -21.26 16.38 -5.37
C GLY A 98 -22.44 15.74 -4.64
N THR A 99 -22.84 14.56 -5.11
CA THR A 99 -24.03 13.81 -4.65
C THR A 99 -23.98 13.35 -3.19
N GLY A 100 -22.89 13.62 -2.49
CA GLY A 100 -22.63 13.16 -1.13
C GLY A 100 -22.21 11.69 -1.04
N LEU A 101 -22.40 10.88 -2.09
CA LEU A 101 -22.02 9.46 -2.09
C LEU A 101 -20.51 9.30 -1.97
N GLY A 102 -19.74 9.92 -2.87
CA GLY A 102 -18.30 10.07 -2.74
C GLY A 102 -17.48 8.77 -2.73
N ILE A 103 -16.16 8.94 -2.86
CA ILE A 103 -15.16 7.92 -2.55
C ILE A 103 -14.88 7.97 -1.05
N ARG A 104 -14.90 6.83 -0.36
CA ARG A 104 -14.80 6.78 1.09
C ARG A 104 -14.24 5.45 1.61
N ASN A 105 -13.54 5.52 2.75
CA ASN A 105 -13.15 4.33 3.50
C ASN A 105 -14.34 3.71 4.28
N GLY A 106 -15.32 4.52 4.70
CA GLY A 106 -16.38 4.05 5.62
C GLY A 106 -15.86 3.74 7.03
N GLN A 107 -16.69 3.06 7.82
CA GLN A 107 -16.48 2.71 9.24
C GLN A 107 -16.61 1.19 9.50
N GLN A 108 -17.12 0.45 8.53
CA GLN A 108 -17.29 -1.00 8.61
C GLN A 108 -16.09 -1.71 7.99
N GLN A 109 -15.62 -2.73 8.70
CA GLN A 109 -14.55 -3.63 8.25
C GLN A 109 -15.06 -4.71 7.26
N THR A 110 -16.33 -4.64 6.86
CA THR A 110 -16.96 -5.60 5.95
C THR A 110 -17.29 -4.95 4.60
N ARG A 111 -17.40 -5.79 3.56
CA ARG A 111 -17.87 -5.38 2.24
C ARG A 111 -19.24 -4.69 2.30
N ILE A 112 -19.37 -3.59 1.56
CA ILE A 112 -20.65 -2.91 1.27
C ILE A 112 -21.69 -3.88 0.68
N PRO A 113 -22.92 -4.01 1.22
CA PRO A 113 -23.99 -4.80 0.57
C PRO A 113 -24.41 -4.19 -0.78
N GLU A 114 -25.04 -4.98 -1.65
CA GLU A 114 -25.58 -4.44 -2.91
C GLU A 114 -26.66 -3.39 -2.63
N GLN A 115 -26.78 -2.38 -3.50
CA GLN A 115 -27.79 -1.32 -3.39
C GLN A 115 -27.72 -0.47 -2.11
N ARG A 116 -26.55 -0.40 -1.47
CA ARG A 116 -26.31 0.41 -0.26
C ARG A 116 -25.29 1.53 -0.51
N ASP A 117 -25.32 2.09 -1.71
CA ASP A 117 -24.34 3.07 -2.18
C ASP A 117 -24.33 4.37 -1.34
N ASP A 118 -25.46 4.68 -0.72
CA ASP A 118 -25.72 5.78 0.20
C ASP A 118 -25.37 5.49 1.67
N ASP A 119 -25.08 4.23 2.00
CA ASP A 119 -24.70 3.85 3.36
C ASP A 119 -23.21 4.13 3.60
N HIS A 120 -22.94 5.31 4.17
CA HIS A 120 -21.59 5.80 4.44
C HIS A 120 -20.85 5.02 5.54
N ARG A 121 -21.53 4.10 6.23
CA ARG A 121 -20.86 3.17 7.14
C ARG A 121 -19.95 2.22 6.38
N TYR A 122 -20.22 1.93 5.11
CA TYR A 122 -19.38 1.05 4.31
C TYR A 122 -18.40 1.83 3.42
N GLY A 123 -17.24 1.22 3.21
CA GLY A 123 -16.26 1.70 2.25
C GLY A 123 -16.75 1.55 0.81
N ARG A 124 -16.41 2.52 -0.03
CA ARG A 124 -16.81 2.60 -1.42
C ARG A 124 -15.74 3.36 -2.20
N HIS A 125 -15.10 2.68 -3.15
CA HIS A 125 -14.23 3.33 -4.13
C HIS A 125 -15.02 3.56 -5.41
N GLU A 126 -15.40 2.49 -6.12
CA GLU A 126 -16.25 2.55 -7.30
C GLU A 126 -17.75 2.62 -6.93
N SER A 127 -18.58 3.08 -7.87
CA SER A 127 -20.03 3.18 -7.67
C SER A 127 -20.77 1.85 -7.87
N ALA A 128 -21.93 1.72 -7.23
CA ALA A 128 -22.84 0.62 -7.50
C ALA A 128 -23.27 0.56 -8.98
N SER A 129 -23.40 1.70 -9.65
CA SER A 129 -23.73 1.76 -11.08
C SER A 129 -22.61 1.21 -11.96
N TYR A 130 -21.36 1.62 -11.73
CA TYR A 130 -20.20 1.10 -12.45
C TYR A 130 -20.08 -0.41 -12.31
N TRP A 131 -20.29 -0.91 -11.10
CA TRP A 131 -20.31 -2.34 -10.84
C TRP A 131 -21.51 -3.06 -11.48
N ALA A 132 -22.71 -2.45 -11.48
CA ALA A 132 -23.88 -3.02 -12.12
C ALA A 132 -23.67 -3.17 -13.64
N ASP A 133 -23.04 -2.20 -14.28
CA ASP A 133 -22.67 -2.27 -15.69
C ASP A 133 -21.68 -3.41 -15.93
N CYS A 134 -20.62 -3.52 -15.11
CA CYS A 134 -19.67 -4.63 -15.21
C CYS A 134 -20.33 -6.00 -14.95
N LYS A 135 -21.27 -6.07 -14.02
CA LYS A 135 -22.03 -7.29 -13.70
C LYS A 135 -22.94 -7.71 -14.84
N ALA A 136 -23.51 -6.77 -15.60
CA ALA A 136 -24.36 -7.06 -16.73
C ALA A 136 -23.57 -7.40 -18.00
N ARG A 137 -22.47 -6.69 -18.24
CA ARG A 137 -21.69 -6.73 -19.49
C ARG A 137 -21.11 -8.11 -19.78
N GLN A 138 -21.33 -8.63 -20.98
CA GLN A 138 -20.63 -9.81 -21.46
C GLN A 138 -19.12 -9.56 -21.43
N ARG A 139 -18.35 -10.47 -20.84
CA ARG A 139 -16.88 -10.38 -20.88
C ARG A 139 -16.38 -10.29 -22.32
N ASN A 140 -15.19 -9.71 -22.52
CA ASN A 140 -14.58 -9.72 -23.85
C ASN A 140 -14.16 -11.15 -24.24
N LEU A 141 -14.85 -11.69 -25.24
CA LEU A 141 -14.63 -13.05 -25.74
C LEU A 141 -13.34 -13.19 -26.54
N GLY A 142 -12.66 -12.09 -26.89
CA GLY A 142 -11.34 -12.11 -27.55
C GLY A 142 -10.17 -12.38 -26.59
N LEU A 143 -10.40 -12.41 -25.28
CA LEU A 143 -9.34 -12.60 -24.28
C LEU A 143 -8.89 -14.05 -24.18
N PHE A 144 -7.58 -14.25 -24.11
CA PHE A 144 -6.95 -15.56 -23.91
C PHE A 144 -7.19 -16.11 -22.50
N LEU A 145 -7.64 -17.37 -22.47
CA LEU A 145 -7.99 -18.13 -21.27
C LEU A 145 -7.13 -19.39 -21.08
N ALA A 146 -6.27 -19.73 -22.05
CA ALA A 146 -5.58 -21.02 -22.10
C ALA A 146 -6.60 -22.18 -22.07
N ASP A 147 -6.52 -23.09 -21.10
CA ASP A 147 -7.49 -24.18 -20.90
C ASP A 147 -8.56 -23.87 -19.84
N GLN A 148 -8.65 -22.62 -19.35
CA GLN A 148 -9.67 -22.22 -18.39
C GLN A 148 -11.06 -22.18 -19.03
N ILE A 149 -12.01 -22.90 -18.44
CA ILE A 149 -13.38 -23.00 -18.94
C ILE A 149 -14.22 -21.90 -18.29
N ILE A 150 -14.54 -20.87 -19.08
CA ILE A 150 -15.46 -19.78 -18.70
C ILE A 150 -16.61 -19.79 -19.72
N PRO A 151 -17.87 -19.90 -19.28
CA PRO A 151 -19.03 -19.84 -20.18
C PRO A 151 -19.03 -18.57 -21.05
N GLU A 152 -19.49 -18.68 -22.29
CA GLU A 152 -19.55 -17.54 -23.22
C GLU A 152 -20.57 -16.47 -22.81
N ASP A 153 -21.59 -16.86 -22.05
CA ASP A 153 -22.59 -15.97 -21.44
C ASP A 153 -22.12 -15.38 -20.09
N ALA A 154 -20.88 -15.68 -19.67
CA ALA A 154 -20.30 -15.05 -18.50
C ALA A 154 -20.12 -13.54 -18.70
N THR A 155 -20.23 -12.81 -17.59
CA THR A 155 -20.10 -11.35 -17.59
C THR A 155 -18.66 -10.93 -17.28
N ALA A 156 -18.35 -9.64 -17.40
CA ALA A 156 -17.05 -9.04 -17.10
C ALA A 156 -16.61 -9.20 -15.62
N MET A 157 -17.44 -9.84 -14.81
CA MET A 157 -17.10 -10.34 -13.48
C MET A 157 -16.23 -11.61 -13.49
N ARG A 158 -16.12 -12.30 -14.63
CA ARG A 158 -15.32 -13.53 -14.77
C ARG A 158 -14.13 -13.31 -15.70
N THR A 159 -12.94 -13.49 -15.15
CA THR A 159 -11.66 -13.43 -15.89
C THR A 159 -10.92 -14.76 -15.75
N ARG A 160 -9.80 -14.92 -16.44
CA ARG A 160 -8.92 -16.08 -16.26
C ARG A 160 -8.49 -16.24 -14.79
N GLN A 161 -8.17 -15.14 -14.11
CA GLN A 161 -7.77 -15.14 -12.70
C GLN A 161 -8.97 -15.34 -11.75
N ASN A 162 -10.16 -14.88 -12.15
CA ASN A 162 -11.38 -14.97 -11.35
C ASN A 162 -12.46 -15.76 -12.10
N ASN A 163 -12.20 -17.05 -12.31
CA ASN A 163 -13.05 -17.93 -13.13
C ASN A 163 -14.16 -18.65 -12.34
N ASP A 164 -14.22 -18.53 -11.02
CA ASP A 164 -15.18 -19.27 -10.17
C ASP A 164 -16.64 -18.84 -10.41
N GLU A 165 -17.54 -19.81 -10.50
CA GLU A 165 -18.99 -19.63 -10.65
C GLU A 165 -19.62 -18.77 -9.54
N ASN A 166 -18.99 -18.73 -8.36
CA ASN A 166 -19.40 -17.91 -7.21
C ASN A 166 -18.78 -16.50 -7.20
N ALA A 167 -18.36 -15.96 -8.35
CA ALA A 167 -17.81 -14.61 -8.46
C ALA A 167 -18.67 -13.54 -7.73
N ASN A 168 -20.00 -13.69 -7.73
CA ASN A 168 -20.94 -12.84 -6.97
C ASN A 168 -20.75 -12.94 -5.45
N ASN A 169 -20.50 -14.12 -4.90
CA ASN A 169 -20.21 -14.32 -3.48
C ASN A 169 -18.82 -13.78 -3.08
N ARG A 170 -17.88 -13.71 -4.04
CA ARG A 170 -16.55 -13.12 -3.88
C ARG A 170 -16.43 -11.68 -4.35
N ARG A 171 -17.57 -10.97 -4.53
CA ARG A 171 -17.58 -9.54 -4.85
C ARG A 171 -16.63 -8.79 -3.94
N ARG A 172 -15.79 -7.90 -4.49
CA ARG A 172 -14.80 -7.11 -3.76
C ARG A 172 -15.17 -5.64 -3.88
N GLY A 173 -15.86 -5.10 -2.87
CA GLY A 173 -16.52 -3.80 -2.97
C GLY A 173 -17.40 -3.69 -4.23
N TYR A 174 -17.09 -2.73 -5.09
CA TYR A 174 -17.71 -2.52 -6.41
C TYR A 174 -16.68 -2.57 -7.54
N GLU A 175 -15.59 -3.31 -7.35
CA GLU A 175 -14.58 -3.51 -8.38
C GLU A 175 -15.11 -4.34 -9.56
N CYS A 176 -14.66 -3.98 -10.78
CA CYS A 176 -14.84 -4.76 -11.99
C CYS A 176 -13.58 -5.61 -12.27
N PRO A 177 -13.64 -6.96 -12.17
CA PRO A 177 -12.48 -7.83 -12.37
C PRO A 177 -11.81 -7.69 -13.74
N GLU A 178 -12.59 -7.55 -14.82
CA GLU A 178 -12.03 -7.38 -16.17
C GLU A 178 -11.25 -6.07 -16.32
N GLU A 179 -11.75 -4.96 -15.76
CA GLU A 179 -11.02 -3.68 -15.76
C GLU A 179 -9.75 -3.75 -14.93
N ARG A 180 -9.78 -4.49 -13.82
CA ARG A 180 -8.60 -4.71 -12.98
C ARG A 180 -7.53 -5.48 -13.74
N ASP A 181 -7.88 -6.60 -14.38
CA ASP A 181 -6.92 -7.55 -14.97
C ASP A 181 -6.31 -7.07 -16.29
N TYR A 182 -7.07 -6.34 -17.10
CA TYR A 182 -6.65 -5.97 -18.45
C TYR A 182 -6.41 -4.46 -18.58
N TYR A 183 -5.33 -4.11 -19.27
CA TYR A 183 -4.97 -2.73 -19.55
C TYR A 183 -4.30 -2.62 -20.94
N PRO A 184 -4.61 -1.58 -21.74
CA PRO A 184 -5.64 -0.55 -21.53
C PRO A 184 -7.06 -1.15 -21.53
N TYR A 185 -7.95 -0.60 -20.70
CA TYR A 185 -9.34 -1.06 -20.68
C TYR A 185 -10.13 -0.44 -21.85
N TRP A 186 -11.01 -1.22 -22.47
CA TRP A 186 -11.76 -0.82 -23.67
C TRP A 186 -13.12 -0.17 -23.38
N HIS A 187 -13.65 -0.33 -22.16
CA HIS A 187 -14.82 0.40 -21.68
C HIS A 187 -14.42 1.56 -20.77
N PRO A 188 -15.36 2.49 -20.46
CA PRO A 188 -15.10 3.57 -19.53
C PRO A 188 -14.67 3.02 -18.16
N SER A 189 -13.56 3.54 -17.64
CA SER A 189 -13.06 3.24 -16.30
C SER A 189 -13.06 4.53 -15.49
N PRO A 190 -13.41 4.50 -14.18
CA PRO A 190 -13.34 5.70 -13.34
C PRO A 190 -11.89 6.08 -12.97
N TRP A 191 -10.92 5.23 -13.33
CA TRP A 191 -9.50 5.41 -13.06
C TRP A 191 -8.83 6.29 -14.12
N LYS A 192 -8.00 7.21 -13.66
CA LYS A 192 -7.15 8.10 -14.45
C LYS A 192 -5.70 7.63 -14.35
N ASP A 193 -5.00 7.59 -15.48
CA ASP A 193 -3.66 7.02 -15.55
C ASP A 193 -2.58 8.04 -15.16
N ILE A 194 -1.62 7.62 -14.34
CA ILE A 194 -0.48 8.45 -13.89
C ILE A 194 0.78 8.04 -14.64
N ALA A 195 1.18 6.78 -14.44
CA ALA A 195 2.42 6.24 -14.96
C ALA A 195 2.32 4.72 -15.14
N ILE A 196 3.02 4.22 -16.15
CA ILE A 196 3.10 2.81 -16.50
C ILE A 196 4.58 2.45 -16.64
N TYR A 197 5.00 1.42 -15.93
CA TYR A 197 6.32 0.81 -16.12
C TYR A 197 6.13 -0.55 -16.74
N THR A 198 6.86 -0.88 -17.79
CA THR A 198 6.71 -2.18 -18.46
C THR A 198 8.04 -2.76 -18.92
N SER A 199 8.15 -4.08 -18.95
CA SER A 199 9.33 -4.77 -19.49
C SER A 199 9.53 -4.58 -20.99
N ARG A 200 8.51 -4.15 -21.73
CA ARG A 200 8.49 -3.98 -23.20
C ARG A 200 8.15 -2.54 -23.59
N ALA A 201 8.85 -1.56 -23.04
CA ALA A 201 8.47 -0.15 -23.23
C ALA A 201 8.49 0.28 -24.70
N ASP A 202 9.48 -0.15 -25.47
CA ASP A 202 9.61 0.21 -26.89
C ASP A 202 8.40 -0.23 -27.73
N GLU A 203 7.80 -1.38 -27.38
CA GLU A 203 6.66 -1.94 -28.09
C GLU A 203 5.33 -1.42 -27.55
N LEU A 204 5.19 -1.33 -26.23
CA LEU A 204 3.89 -1.14 -25.58
C LEU A 204 3.61 0.31 -25.17
N CYS A 205 4.63 1.14 -24.95
CA CYS A 205 4.40 2.54 -24.60
C CYS A 205 3.63 3.35 -25.66
N PRO A 206 3.88 3.18 -26.97
CA PRO A 206 3.06 3.83 -28.00
C PRO A 206 1.57 3.47 -27.88
N ILE A 207 1.26 2.22 -27.57
CA ILE A 207 -0.12 1.73 -27.38
C ILE A 207 -0.70 2.28 -26.09
N TYR A 208 0.00 2.12 -24.97
CA TYR A 208 -0.49 2.56 -23.65
C TYR A 208 -0.79 4.06 -23.58
N THR A 209 0.09 4.88 -24.15
CA THR A 209 -0.11 6.33 -24.15
C THR A 209 -1.24 6.76 -25.08
N ALA A 210 -1.44 6.09 -26.21
CA ALA A 210 -2.51 6.40 -27.17
C ALA A 210 -3.90 5.86 -26.76
N GLU A 211 -3.94 4.70 -26.11
CA GLU A 211 -5.18 4.02 -25.74
C GLU A 211 -5.65 4.34 -24.31
N SER A 212 -4.87 5.10 -23.54
CA SER A 212 -5.30 5.59 -22.23
C SER A 212 -6.56 6.46 -22.34
N GLN A 213 -7.51 6.27 -21.40
CA GLN A 213 -8.71 7.13 -21.34
C GLN A 213 -8.37 8.59 -20.99
N ASN A 214 -7.14 8.88 -20.55
CA ASN A 214 -6.68 10.25 -20.39
C ASN A 214 -6.85 11.07 -21.68
N VAL A 215 -6.53 10.46 -22.84
CA VAL A 215 -6.48 11.12 -24.15
C VAL A 215 -7.49 10.58 -25.16
N LYS A 216 -8.02 9.36 -24.96
CA LYS A 216 -8.93 8.71 -25.90
C LYS A 216 -10.26 8.32 -25.24
N GLY A 217 -11.38 8.73 -25.84
CA GLY A 217 -12.72 8.34 -25.40
C GLY A 217 -12.92 6.83 -25.42
N LYS A 218 -13.82 6.34 -24.56
CA LYS A 218 -14.21 4.93 -24.46
C LYS A 218 -15.70 4.81 -24.73
N HIS A 219 -16.17 3.62 -25.06
CA HIS A 219 -17.56 3.45 -25.45
C HIS A 219 -18.28 2.38 -24.62
N TYR A 220 -19.58 2.53 -24.51
CA TYR A 220 -20.46 1.55 -23.87
C TYR A 220 -21.82 1.56 -24.58
N CYS A 221 -22.54 0.44 -24.45
CA CYS A 221 -23.88 0.34 -25.01
C CYS A 221 -24.90 0.77 -23.94
N ALA A 222 -25.76 1.72 -24.29
CA ALA A 222 -26.82 2.25 -23.44
C ALA A 222 -28.20 1.89 -24.01
N GLY A 223 -29.24 1.95 -23.19
CA GLY A 223 -30.62 1.73 -23.59
C GLY A 223 -31.30 0.59 -22.84
N LEU A 224 -32.64 0.63 -22.81
CA LEU A 224 -33.50 -0.35 -22.16
C LEU A 224 -34.64 -0.71 -23.11
N ARG A 225 -35.03 -1.98 -23.11
CA ARG A 225 -36.22 -2.47 -23.83
C ARG A 225 -36.80 -3.72 -23.16
N GLU A 226 -38.00 -4.09 -23.58
CA GLU A 226 -38.62 -5.36 -23.19
C GLU A 226 -37.95 -6.55 -23.91
N ALA A 227 -37.91 -7.70 -23.24
CA ALA A 227 -37.37 -8.92 -23.82
C ALA A 227 -38.27 -9.40 -24.98
N THR A 228 -37.66 -9.88 -26.06
CA THR A 228 -38.37 -10.54 -27.16
C THR A 228 -37.89 -11.98 -27.29
N PRO A 229 -38.69 -12.89 -27.89
CA PRO A 229 -38.25 -14.26 -28.16
C PRO A 229 -36.96 -14.32 -28.99
N GLU A 230 -36.75 -13.36 -29.90
CA GLU A 230 -35.61 -13.31 -30.82
C GLU A 230 -34.34 -12.72 -30.15
N ASN A 231 -34.51 -11.84 -29.16
CA ASN A 231 -33.38 -11.26 -28.43
C ASN A 231 -33.78 -11.03 -26.95
N PRO A 232 -33.21 -11.81 -26.01
CA PRO A 232 -33.53 -11.69 -24.59
C PRO A 232 -32.82 -10.52 -23.88
N ILE A 233 -31.90 -9.81 -24.55
CA ILE A 233 -31.12 -8.73 -23.93
C ILE A 233 -31.97 -7.49 -23.73
N THR A 234 -32.32 -7.16 -22.48
CA THR A 234 -33.18 -6.01 -22.13
C THR A 234 -32.44 -4.72 -21.80
N ASN A 235 -31.13 -4.80 -21.56
CA ASN A 235 -30.31 -3.66 -21.17
C ASN A 235 -29.02 -3.62 -22.00
N GLY A 236 -28.75 -2.48 -22.63
CA GLY A 236 -27.56 -2.25 -23.44
C GLY A 236 -26.26 -2.52 -22.68
N ALA A 237 -26.23 -2.32 -21.35
CA ALA A 237 -25.06 -2.60 -20.51
C ALA A 237 -24.56 -4.04 -20.60
N ALA A 238 -25.39 -4.99 -21.06
CA ALA A 238 -25.00 -6.38 -21.30
C ALA A 238 -24.07 -6.56 -22.52
N ILE A 239 -23.98 -5.57 -23.41
CA ILE A 239 -23.26 -5.67 -24.67
C ILE A 239 -21.86 -5.04 -24.55
N ASN A 240 -20.85 -5.72 -25.09
CA ASN A 240 -19.44 -5.29 -25.00
C ASN A 240 -18.86 -4.68 -26.28
N ASN A 241 -19.59 -4.69 -27.40
CA ASN A 241 -19.09 -4.21 -28.68
C ASN A 241 -20.16 -3.43 -29.47
N GLN A 242 -19.67 -2.57 -30.35
CA GLN A 242 -20.48 -1.69 -31.18
C GLN A 242 -21.46 -2.44 -32.07
N ALA A 243 -20.99 -3.47 -32.78
CA ALA A 243 -21.81 -4.21 -33.74
C ALA A 243 -23.05 -4.85 -33.11
N GLN A 244 -22.93 -5.45 -31.93
CA GLN A 244 -24.07 -6.00 -31.19
C GLN A 244 -24.99 -4.90 -30.65
N CYS A 245 -24.44 -3.75 -30.25
CA CYS A 245 -25.23 -2.64 -29.72
C CYS A 245 -26.12 -2.05 -30.82
N GLU A 246 -25.52 -1.73 -31.96
CA GLU A 246 -26.20 -1.14 -33.12
C GLU A 246 -27.19 -2.10 -33.80
N ALA A 247 -27.10 -3.41 -33.52
CA ALA A 247 -28.07 -4.40 -33.99
C ALA A 247 -29.42 -4.33 -33.25
N VAL A 248 -29.50 -3.60 -32.13
CA VAL A 248 -30.74 -3.40 -31.36
C VAL A 248 -31.15 -1.94 -31.50
N ALA A 249 -32.32 -1.70 -32.12
CA ALA A 249 -32.75 -0.36 -32.48
C ALA A 249 -32.95 0.59 -31.28
N GLU A 250 -33.28 0.05 -30.11
CA GLU A 250 -33.48 0.80 -28.86
C GLU A 250 -32.17 1.08 -28.10
N PHE A 251 -31.04 0.52 -28.56
CA PHE A 251 -29.74 0.70 -27.93
C PHE A 251 -28.89 1.71 -28.70
N GLU A 252 -28.01 2.38 -27.96
CA GLU A 252 -27.11 3.40 -28.49
C GLU A 252 -25.68 3.10 -28.06
N TRP A 253 -24.74 3.13 -29.00
CA TRP A 253 -23.31 3.02 -28.70
C TRP A 253 -22.77 4.40 -28.31
N VAL A 254 -22.69 4.64 -27.01
CA VAL A 254 -22.39 5.96 -26.44
C VAL A 254 -20.89 6.10 -26.16
N GLU A 255 -20.32 7.23 -26.57
CA GLU A 255 -18.97 7.64 -26.19
C GLU A 255 -18.95 8.30 -24.80
N ALA A 256 -18.18 7.71 -23.87
CA ALA A 256 -17.67 8.41 -22.71
C ALA A 256 -16.39 9.17 -23.12
N PRO A 257 -16.34 10.49 -22.92
CA PRO A 257 -15.22 11.30 -23.40
C PRO A 257 -13.90 10.91 -22.72
N ALA A 258 -12.80 11.24 -23.39
CA ALA A 258 -11.48 11.24 -22.76
C ALA A 258 -11.48 12.17 -21.54
N TRP A 259 -10.63 11.90 -20.55
CA TRP A 259 -10.51 12.75 -19.37
C TRP A 259 -9.96 14.16 -19.68
N GLY A 260 -9.37 14.37 -20.86
CA GLY A 260 -8.70 15.61 -21.21
C GLY A 260 -7.42 15.83 -20.41
N LEU A 261 -6.77 14.74 -20.00
CA LEU A 261 -5.52 14.74 -19.24
C LEU A 261 -4.35 14.42 -20.17
N PRO A 262 -3.11 14.81 -19.80
CA PRO A 262 -1.93 14.33 -20.50
C PRO A 262 -1.89 12.79 -20.56
N PRO A 263 -1.30 12.21 -21.61
CA PRO A 263 -1.05 10.77 -21.62
C PRO A 263 -0.19 10.38 -20.41
N PRO A 264 -0.38 9.16 -19.85
CA PRO A 264 0.41 8.72 -18.71
C PRO A 264 1.89 8.64 -19.08
N ALA A 265 2.78 8.87 -18.10
CA ALA A 265 4.19 8.57 -18.29
C ALA A 265 4.34 7.07 -18.58
N CYS A 266 5.10 6.69 -19.62
CA CYS A 266 5.38 5.28 -19.90
C CYS A 266 6.87 5.04 -19.93
N LEU A 267 7.33 4.10 -19.11
CA LEU A 267 8.74 3.93 -18.74
C LEU A 267 9.16 2.46 -18.81
N GLN A 268 10.43 2.23 -19.14
CA GLN A 268 11.02 0.89 -19.09
C GLN A 268 11.18 0.43 -17.64
N MET A 269 10.66 -0.77 -17.35
CA MET A 269 10.97 -1.46 -16.10
C MET A 269 12.34 -2.13 -16.23
N SER A 270 13.21 -1.88 -15.25
CA SER A 270 14.49 -2.59 -15.16
C SER A 270 14.24 -4.06 -14.84
N ALA A 271 14.95 -4.95 -15.54
CA ALA A 271 14.82 -6.37 -15.29
C ALA A 271 15.34 -6.73 -13.89
N TYR A 272 14.63 -7.59 -13.17
CA TYR A 272 15.05 -8.16 -11.91
C TYR A 272 14.56 -9.60 -11.76
N PRO A 273 15.36 -10.47 -11.12
CA PRO A 273 15.07 -11.90 -11.08
C PRO A 273 13.84 -12.20 -10.23
N PRO A 274 13.18 -13.35 -10.47
CA PRO A 274 12.07 -13.81 -9.65
C PRO A 274 12.46 -13.96 -8.17
N ASN A 275 11.45 -13.95 -7.29
CA ASN A 275 11.60 -14.18 -5.85
C ASN A 275 12.43 -13.11 -5.10
N ARG A 276 12.49 -11.89 -5.63
CA ARG A 276 13.04 -10.73 -4.93
C ARG A 276 11.99 -9.65 -4.75
N VAL A 277 12.09 -8.92 -3.64
CA VAL A 277 11.37 -7.65 -3.48
C VAL A 277 12.11 -6.59 -4.28
N THR A 278 11.38 -5.90 -5.11
CA THR A 278 11.81 -4.71 -5.81
C THR A 278 11.03 -3.53 -5.25
N ARG A 279 11.71 -2.39 -5.12
CA ARG A 279 11.12 -1.13 -4.69
C ARG A 279 11.12 -0.17 -5.87
N LEU A 280 10.00 0.50 -6.10
CA LEU A 280 9.84 1.51 -7.14
C LEU A 280 9.37 2.81 -6.53
N ARG A 281 9.98 3.91 -6.96
CA ARG A 281 9.55 5.26 -6.64
C ARG A 281 9.19 6.03 -7.91
N HIS A 282 8.18 6.88 -7.81
CA HIS A 282 7.73 7.73 -8.90
C HIS A 282 7.24 9.07 -8.37
N SER A 283 7.71 10.18 -8.93
CA SER A 283 7.22 11.50 -8.55
C SER A 283 5.93 11.83 -9.30
N TRP A 284 4.83 11.98 -8.58
CA TRP A 284 3.53 12.33 -9.14
C TRP A 284 3.16 13.77 -8.81
N LYS A 285 2.96 14.59 -9.85
CA LYS A 285 2.30 15.89 -9.72
C LYS A 285 0.80 15.68 -9.59
N LEU A 286 0.26 15.93 -8.40
CA LEU A 286 -1.16 15.78 -8.12
C LEU A 286 -1.99 16.71 -9.02
N PRO A 287 -3.19 16.31 -9.45
CA PRO A 287 -4.02 17.15 -10.31
C PRO A 287 -4.38 18.46 -9.60
N ILE A 288 -4.44 19.55 -10.36
CA ILE A 288 -4.92 20.84 -9.85
C ILE A 288 -6.44 20.74 -9.70
N VAL A 289 -6.96 21.18 -8.55
CA VAL A 289 -8.40 21.15 -8.25
C VAL A 289 -8.87 22.53 -7.79
N THR A 290 -10.09 22.89 -8.16
CA THR A 290 -10.76 24.14 -7.75
C THR A 290 -11.60 23.99 -6.48
N GLU A 291 -11.86 22.75 -6.07
CA GLU A 291 -12.62 22.41 -4.87
C GLU A 291 -12.03 21.18 -4.18
N ARG A 292 -12.53 20.88 -2.97
CA ARG A 292 -12.08 19.70 -2.22
C ARG A 292 -12.61 18.42 -2.86
N GLN A 293 -11.71 17.46 -3.09
CA GLN A 293 -12.03 16.15 -3.63
C GLN A 293 -11.53 15.05 -2.69
N SER A 294 -12.32 13.98 -2.55
CA SER A 294 -11.84 12.72 -1.95
C SER A 294 -11.25 11.88 -3.05
N CYS A 295 -10.04 11.38 -2.85
CA CYS A 295 -9.28 10.65 -3.85
C CYS A 295 -8.74 9.33 -3.31
N VAL A 296 -8.51 8.38 -4.21
CA VAL A 296 -7.82 7.12 -3.93
C VAL A 296 -6.75 6.88 -5.00
N PHE A 297 -5.58 6.42 -4.55
CA PHE A 297 -4.51 5.97 -5.42
C PHE A 297 -4.55 4.45 -5.55
N ARG A 298 -4.26 3.92 -6.74
CA ARG A 298 -4.18 2.49 -7.04
C ARG A 298 -2.88 2.21 -7.78
N ALA A 299 -2.19 1.15 -7.39
CA ALA A 299 -1.16 0.52 -8.20
C ALA A 299 -1.61 -0.89 -8.56
N ARG A 300 -1.40 -1.29 -9.82
CA ARG A 300 -1.53 -2.66 -10.29
C ARG A 300 -0.17 -3.17 -10.70
N TYR A 301 0.07 -4.44 -10.45
CA TYR A 301 1.22 -5.19 -10.91
C TYR A 301 0.73 -6.40 -11.70
N ASN A 302 0.79 -6.28 -13.02
CA ASN A 302 0.48 -7.37 -13.93
C ASN A 302 1.79 -8.11 -14.23
N VAL A 303 1.79 -9.42 -14.05
CA VAL A 303 2.92 -10.29 -14.37
C VAL A 303 2.42 -11.50 -15.14
N SER A 304 3.11 -11.88 -16.21
CA SER A 304 2.83 -13.08 -16.99
C SER A 304 4.10 -13.87 -17.24
N SER A 305 3.94 -15.18 -17.47
CA SER A 305 5.03 -16.01 -17.96
C SER A 305 5.44 -15.58 -19.37
N ALA A 306 6.74 -15.66 -19.67
CA ALA A 306 7.27 -15.48 -21.02
C ALA A 306 7.10 -16.75 -21.91
N ASP A 307 6.40 -17.78 -21.43
CA ASP A 307 6.08 -18.99 -22.21
C ASP A 307 5.14 -18.72 -23.40
N TYR A 308 4.54 -17.53 -23.46
CA TYR A 308 3.75 -17.02 -24.59
C TYR A 308 3.82 -15.50 -24.63
N ASP A 309 3.59 -14.91 -25.81
CA ASP A 309 3.44 -13.46 -25.94
C ASP A 309 1.99 -13.07 -25.63
N GLY A 310 1.78 -12.37 -24.51
CA GLY A 310 0.46 -11.91 -24.08
C GLY A 310 -0.20 -10.89 -25.00
N TRP A 311 0.54 -10.28 -25.93
CA TRP A 311 0.05 -9.28 -26.89
C TRP A 311 -0.22 -9.85 -28.28
N SER A 312 0.12 -11.12 -28.53
CA SER A 312 -0.17 -11.82 -29.78
C SER A 312 -0.97 -13.12 -29.57
N THR A 313 -1.43 -13.38 -28.35
CA THR A 313 -2.17 -14.60 -27.98
C THR A 313 -3.58 -14.23 -27.55
N PHE A 314 -4.58 -14.69 -28.30
CA PHE A 314 -5.99 -14.33 -28.11
C PHE A 314 -6.88 -15.58 -27.98
N ALA A 315 -8.19 -15.37 -27.94
CA ALA A 315 -9.16 -16.43 -27.68
C ALA A 315 -9.20 -17.55 -28.72
N ASP A 316 -8.73 -17.33 -29.94
CA ASP A 316 -8.60 -18.35 -30.99
C ASP A 316 -7.63 -19.48 -30.61
N LEU A 317 -6.76 -19.24 -29.63
CA LEU A 317 -5.80 -20.21 -29.11
C LEU A 317 -6.29 -20.91 -27.83
N ASN A 318 -7.49 -20.61 -27.34
CA ASN A 318 -8.05 -21.25 -26.17
C ASN A 318 -8.28 -22.75 -26.41
N GLY A 319 -7.99 -23.58 -25.41
CA GLY A 319 -8.11 -25.03 -25.50
C GLY A 319 -7.11 -25.71 -26.44
N ASN A 320 -6.13 -24.99 -26.98
CA ASN A 320 -5.11 -25.57 -27.86
C ASN A 320 -4.15 -26.48 -27.08
N THR A 321 -4.25 -27.79 -27.32
CA THR A 321 -3.45 -28.83 -26.66
C THR A 321 -2.08 -29.05 -27.32
N GLY A 322 -1.79 -28.39 -28.45
CA GLY A 322 -0.51 -28.46 -29.14
C GLY A 322 0.61 -27.71 -28.45
N ASN A 323 0.27 -26.75 -27.58
CA ASN A 323 1.24 -26.06 -26.71
C ASN A 323 1.05 -26.53 -25.26
N TYR A 324 2.06 -27.18 -24.69
CA TYR A 324 2.00 -27.65 -23.32
C TYR A 324 1.93 -26.50 -22.31
N ALA A 325 2.45 -25.31 -22.65
CA ALA A 325 2.42 -24.16 -21.76
C ALA A 325 0.99 -23.70 -21.47
N TRP A 326 0.02 -23.99 -22.34
CA TRP A 326 -1.36 -23.54 -22.20
C TRP A 326 -2.28 -24.57 -21.54
N GLN A 327 -1.71 -25.59 -20.92
CA GLN A 327 -2.43 -26.66 -20.26
C GLN A 327 -2.09 -26.70 -18.78
N THR A 328 -3.09 -26.98 -17.96
CA THR A 328 -2.92 -27.20 -16.54
C THR A 328 -2.32 -28.58 -16.31
N ASN A 329 -1.17 -28.60 -15.65
CA ASN A 329 -0.37 -29.78 -15.37
C ASN A 329 -0.18 -30.69 -16.60
N PRO A 330 0.46 -30.27 -17.70
CA PRO A 330 0.64 -31.10 -18.88
C PRO A 330 1.62 -32.24 -18.62
N THR A 331 1.45 -33.35 -19.34
CA THR A 331 2.47 -34.40 -19.43
C THR A 331 3.23 -34.22 -20.73
N VAL A 332 4.53 -33.95 -20.66
CA VAL A 332 5.39 -33.68 -21.83
C VAL A 332 6.41 -34.80 -21.99
N ASP A 333 6.69 -35.17 -23.24
CA ASP A 333 7.79 -36.10 -23.56
C ASP A 333 9.07 -35.30 -23.79
N VAL A 334 10.05 -35.47 -22.91
CA VAL A 334 11.37 -34.81 -22.98
C VAL A 334 12.46 -35.77 -23.45
N GLY A 335 12.08 -36.97 -23.84
CA GLY A 335 13.02 -37.97 -24.34
C GLY A 335 13.41 -37.74 -25.80
N SER A 336 14.41 -38.49 -26.27
CA SER A 336 14.80 -38.47 -27.68
C SER A 336 13.85 -39.32 -28.52
N ALA A 337 14.00 -39.29 -29.86
CA ALA A 337 13.20 -40.12 -30.75
C ALA A 337 13.21 -41.63 -30.43
N SER A 338 14.23 -42.11 -29.69
CA SER A 338 14.39 -43.51 -29.29
C SER A 338 14.04 -43.79 -27.82
N THR A 339 13.63 -42.78 -27.04
CA THR A 339 13.42 -42.94 -25.60
C THR A 339 12.24 -42.08 -25.17
N ASN A 340 11.18 -42.68 -24.66
CA ASN A 340 10.02 -41.93 -24.17
C ASN A 340 10.24 -41.58 -22.69
N ILE A 341 10.42 -40.29 -22.37
CA ILE A 341 10.57 -39.80 -21.00
C ILE A 341 9.44 -38.81 -20.73
N ARG A 342 8.36 -39.27 -20.09
CA ARG A 342 7.22 -38.41 -19.76
C ARG A 342 7.42 -37.75 -18.41
N LEU A 343 7.42 -36.42 -18.40
CA LEU A 343 7.42 -35.62 -17.18
C LEU A 343 6.09 -34.87 -17.03
N LYS A 344 5.60 -34.79 -15.80
CA LYS A 344 4.45 -33.97 -15.43
C LYS A 344 4.97 -32.59 -15.03
N LEU A 345 4.63 -31.56 -15.78
CA LEU A 345 4.92 -30.17 -15.37
C LEU A 345 3.83 -29.71 -14.40
N THR A 346 4.17 -28.81 -13.48
CA THR A 346 3.22 -28.22 -12.53
C THR A 346 2.81 -26.82 -12.97
N ILE A 347 2.31 -26.70 -14.20
CA ILE A 347 1.81 -25.44 -14.76
C ILE A 347 0.37 -25.24 -14.30
N SER A 348 0.04 -24.03 -13.84
CA SER A 348 -1.30 -23.60 -13.47
C SER A 348 -1.67 -22.43 -14.36
N THR A 349 -2.53 -22.64 -15.35
CA THR A 349 -2.84 -21.64 -16.39
C THR A 349 -3.65 -20.47 -15.87
N ASP A 350 -4.40 -20.67 -14.79
CA ASP A 350 -5.03 -19.62 -13.99
C ASP A 350 -4.00 -18.74 -13.25
N GLN A 351 -2.78 -19.23 -13.03
CA GLN A 351 -1.67 -18.49 -12.42
C GLN A 351 -0.58 -18.03 -13.41
N MET A 352 -0.69 -18.39 -14.70
CA MET A 352 0.31 -18.03 -15.72
C MET A 352 0.41 -16.54 -16.01
N GLY A 353 -0.63 -15.78 -15.67
CA GLY A 353 -0.52 -14.34 -15.58
C GLY A 353 -1.52 -13.80 -14.58
N ARG A 354 -1.05 -12.83 -13.80
CA ARG A 354 -1.66 -12.41 -12.56
C ARG A 354 -1.63 -10.91 -12.43
N THR A 355 -2.71 -10.38 -11.87
CA THR A 355 -2.79 -8.98 -11.45
C THR A 355 -2.85 -8.94 -9.93
N PHE A 356 -1.83 -8.32 -9.35
CA PHE A 356 -1.83 -7.87 -7.97
C PHE A 356 -2.19 -6.40 -7.93
N GLN A 357 -2.86 -5.94 -6.88
CA GLN A 357 -3.12 -4.52 -6.71
C GLN A 357 -3.05 -4.13 -5.23
N ASP A 358 -2.75 -2.87 -4.99
CA ASP A 358 -3.02 -2.23 -3.72
C ASP A 358 -3.63 -0.86 -3.98
N ARG A 359 -4.38 -0.35 -3.00
CA ARG A 359 -5.02 0.96 -3.07
C ARG A 359 -4.81 1.69 -1.77
N SER A 360 -4.49 2.98 -1.84
CA SER A 360 -4.36 3.81 -0.66
C SER A 360 -5.68 3.86 0.13
N SER A 361 -5.63 4.22 1.40
CA SER A 361 -6.80 4.83 2.02
C SER A 361 -7.19 6.10 1.26
N THR A 362 -8.45 6.52 1.37
CA THR A 362 -8.84 7.80 0.78
C THR A 362 -8.04 8.95 1.39
N PHE A 363 -7.56 9.85 0.54
CA PHE A 363 -6.93 11.10 0.94
C PHE A 363 -7.70 12.29 0.37
N MET A 364 -7.57 13.45 1.02
CA MET A 364 -8.21 14.67 0.56
C MET A 364 -7.29 15.46 -0.36
N LEU A 365 -7.81 15.91 -1.48
CA LEU A 365 -7.13 16.87 -2.35
C LEU A 365 -7.84 18.23 -2.24
N ARG A 366 -7.10 19.27 -1.86
CA ARG A 366 -7.62 20.64 -1.71
C ARG A 366 -6.98 21.59 -2.72
N PRO A 367 -7.66 22.69 -3.09
CA PRO A 367 -7.05 23.74 -3.91
C PRO A 367 -5.77 24.25 -3.27
N ALA A 368 -4.74 24.48 -4.09
CA ALA A 368 -3.52 25.12 -3.61
C ALA A 368 -3.82 26.59 -3.21
N PRO A 369 -3.19 27.11 -2.14
CA PRO A 369 -3.41 28.48 -1.70
C PRO A 369 -2.76 29.53 -2.62
N TYR A 370 -1.91 29.10 -3.56
CA TYR A 370 -1.20 29.92 -4.53
C TYR A 370 -0.87 29.09 -5.77
N ASP A 371 -0.32 29.74 -6.79
CA ASP A 371 0.17 29.10 -8.00
C ASP A 371 1.40 28.23 -7.71
N VAL A 372 1.23 26.91 -7.80
CA VAL A 372 2.26 25.91 -7.53
C VAL A 372 3.33 25.82 -8.63
N ASP A 373 3.06 26.36 -9.81
CA ASP A 373 4.04 26.39 -10.90
C ASP A 373 5.09 27.49 -10.67
N VAL A 374 4.73 28.52 -9.91
CA VAL A 374 5.65 29.57 -9.45
C VAL A 374 6.32 29.19 -8.13
N THR A 375 5.55 28.63 -7.19
CA THR A 375 6.04 28.25 -5.86
C THR A 375 5.74 26.78 -5.60
N PRO A 376 6.67 25.85 -5.89
CA PRO A 376 6.40 24.42 -5.79
C PRO A 376 6.05 23.97 -4.37
N ILE A 377 5.19 22.96 -4.28
CA ILE A 377 4.90 22.24 -3.03
C ILE A 377 5.36 20.79 -3.18
N VAL A 378 6.16 20.29 -2.23
CA VAL A 378 6.56 18.87 -2.15
C VAL A 378 6.04 18.25 -0.86
N ASN A 379 5.46 17.05 -0.93
CA ASN A 379 4.94 16.34 0.22
C ASN A 379 6.02 15.49 0.90
N LEU A 380 6.08 15.58 2.23
CA LEU A 380 6.96 14.77 3.08
C LEU A 380 6.11 14.04 4.11
N ASN A 381 6.03 12.72 3.94
CA ASN A 381 5.15 11.83 4.70
C ASN A 381 5.96 10.77 5.47
N VAL A 382 5.23 9.83 6.08
CA VAL A 382 5.76 8.62 6.73
C VAL A 382 5.29 7.37 6.00
N ALA A 383 6.20 6.42 5.82
CA ALA A 383 5.96 5.05 5.37
C ALA A 383 6.20 4.03 6.52
N GLY A 384 5.60 2.84 6.40
CA GLY A 384 5.78 1.74 7.36
C GLY A 384 4.78 1.78 8.53
N SER A 385 4.91 0.87 9.50
CA SER A 385 3.96 0.71 10.62
C SER A 385 4.58 0.08 11.87
N ARG A 386 4.52 0.70 13.07
CA ARG A 386 5.25 0.36 14.34
C ARG A 386 5.34 -1.16 14.71
N GLY A 387 6.53 -1.64 15.15
CA GLY A 387 6.89 -3.06 15.31
C GLY A 387 8.29 -3.45 14.77
N ASN A 388 8.69 -4.71 14.94
CA ASN A 388 9.90 -5.28 14.33
C ASN A 388 9.64 -5.84 12.90
N PRO A 389 10.66 -6.07 12.06
CA PRO A 389 10.51 -6.57 10.70
C PRO A 389 9.67 -7.84 10.58
N VAL A 390 9.78 -8.77 11.53
CA VAL A 390 8.95 -10.00 11.52
C VAL A 390 7.48 -9.68 11.81
N GLN A 391 7.22 -8.64 12.62
CA GLN A 391 5.87 -8.20 12.95
C GLN A 391 5.22 -7.40 11.82
N ASN A 392 5.97 -6.51 11.19
CA ASN A 392 5.43 -5.59 10.19
C ASN A 392 5.49 -6.16 8.78
N PHE A 393 6.24 -7.24 8.56
CA PHE A 393 6.33 -7.88 7.27
C PHE A 393 4.93 -8.11 6.67
N PRO A 394 4.65 -7.64 5.43
CA PRO A 394 5.58 -7.06 4.45
C PRO A 394 5.80 -5.54 4.51
N SER A 395 5.08 -4.80 5.34
CA SER A 395 5.19 -3.34 5.57
C SER A 395 6.42 -2.93 6.42
N ILE A 396 7.62 -3.36 6.02
CA ILE A 396 8.86 -3.20 6.83
C ILE A 396 9.43 -1.78 6.74
N GLU A 397 9.13 -1.05 5.68
CA GLU A 397 9.76 0.20 5.27
C GLU A 397 9.39 1.31 6.24
N TYR A 398 10.20 1.49 7.28
CA TYR A 398 10.02 2.54 8.28
C TYR A 398 10.91 3.73 8.01
N GLU A 399 10.33 4.72 7.38
CA GLU A 399 11.07 5.92 7.04
C GLU A 399 10.14 7.08 6.71
N PHE A 400 10.75 8.25 6.69
CA PHE A 400 10.18 9.38 6.01
C PHE A 400 10.29 9.17 4.51
N THR A 401 9.27 9.60 3.79
CA THR A 401 9.19 9.46 2.34
C THR A 401 8.94 10.84 1.72
N PRO A 402 9.92 11.37 0.97
CA PRO A 402 11.24 10.81 0.72
C PRO A 402 12.17 10.85 1.95
N LYS A 403 13.14 9.92 2.01
CA LYS A 403 14.13 9.85 3.10
C LYS A 403 15.11 11.01 3.08
N VAL A 404 15.52 11.41 1.88
CA VAL A 404 16.32 12.61 1.64
C VAL A 404 15.52 13.49 0.69
N LEU A 405 14.98 14.58 1.20
CA LEU A 405 14.25 15.57 0.42
C LEU A 405 15.24 16.66 -0.01
N THR A 406 15.41 16.88 -1.32
CA THR A 406 16.22 17.98 -1.84
C THR A 406 15.31 19.02 -2.47
N VAL A 407 15.38 20.26 -1.99
CA VAL A 407 14.54 21.39 -2.42
C VAL A 407 15.36 22.66 -2.47
N ASP A 408 14.80 23.74 -3.00
CA ASP A 408 15.35 25.09 -2.85
C ASP A 408 14.56 25.91 -1.81
N VAL A 409 15.08 27.10 -1.48
CA VAL A 409 14.43 28.08 -0.58
C VAL A 409 13.08 28.61 -1.07
N ASN A 410 12.72 28.45 -2.35
CA ASN A 410 11.42 28.85 -2.88
C ASN A 410 10.34 27.77 -2.67
N THR A 411 10.76 26.52 -2.46
CA THR A 411 9.86 25.37 -2.38
C THR A 411 9.22 25.24 -0.99
N PHE A 412 7.90 25.10 -0.95
CA PHE A 412 7.19 24.68 0.24
C PHE A 412 7.20 23.15 0.41
N ILE A 413 7.36 22.71 1.64
CA ILE A 413 7.29 21.34 2.09
C ILE A 413 6.00 21.19 2.89
N HIS A 414 5.10 20.35 2.38
CA HIS A 414 3.90 19.94 3.11
C HIS A 414 4.24 18.73 3.97
N ARG A 415 4.33 18.92 5.29
CA ARG A 415 4.77 17.88 6.22
C ARG A 415 3.58 17.30 6.97
N GLN A 416 3.44 15.98 6.93
CA GLN A 416 2.36 15.28 7.63
C GLN A 416 2.89 14.00 8.27
N VAL A 417 2.42 13.70 9.49
CA VAL A 417 2.57 12.36 10.08
C VAL A 417 1.22 11.67 10.09
N THR A 418 1.27 10.37 9.92
CA THR A 418 0.09 9.55 9.77
C THR A 418 0.31 8.16 10.35
N GLY A 419 -0.74 7.56 10.88
CA GLY A 419 -0.63 6.50 11.86
C GLY A 419 -1.97 5.90 12.24
N SER A 420 -1.98 5.02 13.24
CA SER A 420 -3.20 4.44 13.81
C SER A 420 -3.11 4.24 15.32
N ASN A 421 -4.26 4.19 15.99
CA ASN A 421 -4.41 3.84 17.41
C ASN A 421 -4.91 2.42 17.61
N THR A 422 -4.96 1.65 16.54
CA THR A 422 -5.47 0.30 16.57
C THR A 422 -4.51 -0.51 15.74
N THR A 423 -3.45 -1.01 16.36
CA THR A 423 -2.48 -1.88 15.71
C THR A 423 -2.18 -3.08 16.60
N PRO A 424 -1.73 -4.21 16.05
CA PRO A 424 -1.32 -5.35 16.86
C PRO A 424 -0.23 -4.99 17.85
N ASP A 425 -0.19 -5.68 18.98
CA ASP A 425 0.95 -5.65 19.90
C ASP A 425 2.27 -5.90 19.14
N GLY A 426 3.18 -4.94 19.33
CA GLY A 426 4.38 -4.75 18.53
C GLY A 426 5.58 -4.40 19.40
N ALA A 427 6.78 -4.81 18.97
CA ALA A 427 8.02 -4.39 19.60
C ALA A 427 8.39 -2.97 19.13
N GLY A 428 8.59 -2.04 20.05
CA GLY A 428 8.94 -0.65 19.77
C GLY A 428 8.84 0.21 21.02
N HIS A 429 9.08 1.52 20.89
CA HIS A 429 8.88 2.50 21.96
C HIS A 429 7.59 3.31 21.73
N GLY A 430 7.08 3.95 22.79
CA GLY A 430 5.77 4.60 22.81
C GLY A 430 4.64 3.66 23.23
N ALA A 431 3.44 4.21 23.34
CA ALA A 431 2.22 3.52 23.77
C ALA A 431 1.93 2.26 22.94
N ASP A 432 1.71 1.13 23.61
CA ASP A 432 1.33 -0.16 23.00
C ASP A 432 0.10 -0.02 22.08
N GLU A 433 -0.01 -0.93 21.10
CA GLU A 433 -1.10 -0.95 20.11
C GLU A 433 -1.31 0.32 19.27
N THR A 434 -0.32 1.22 19.25
CA THR A 434 -0.32 2.40 18.37
C THR A 434 0.74 2.31 17.26
N ASP A 435 0.49 2.98 16.14
CA ASP A 435 1.45 3.27 15.08
C ASP A 435 1.52 4.78 14.92
N ARG A 436 2.17 5.45 15.86
CA ARG A 436 2.33 6.92 15.86
C ARG A 436 3.75 7.30 15.44
N SER A 437 3.87 8.42 14.74
CA SER A 437 5.15 8.99 14.33
C SER A 437 5.24 10.45 14.73
N ASN A 438 6.47 10.97 14.82
CA ASN A 438 6.76 12.37 15.08
C ASN A 438 7.96 12.84 14.26
N PHE A 439 8.19 14.15 14.25
CA PHE A 439 9.36 14.79 13.66
C PHE A 439 10.12 15.51 14.77
N VAL A 440 11.37 15.10 14.99
CA VAL A 440 12.27 15.71 15.98
C VAL A 440 13.59 16.08 15.32
N ALA A 441 14.06 17.30 15.57
CA ALA A 441 15.23 17.85 14.93
C ALA A 441 16.48 17.24 15.57
N VAL A 442 17.47 16.95 14.74
CA VAL A 442 18.77 16.46 15.17
C VAL A 442 19.74 17.64 15.17
N VAL A 443 20.29 18.00 16.33
CA VAL A 443 21.31 19.04 16.44
C VAL A 443 22.69 18.41 16.24
N GLY A 444 23.45 18.96 15.28
CA GLY A 444 24.82 18.55 14.94
C GLY A 444 24.95 17.83 13.60
N ASN A 445 26.11 18.01 12.95
CA ASN A 445 26.36 17.58 11.56
C ASN A 445 26.66 16.09 11.36
N ASN A 446 26.35 15.19 12.33
CA ASN A 446 26.71 13.78 12.19
C ASN A 446 25.50 12.83 12.24
N PRO A 447 24.86 12.54 11.09
CA PRO A 447 23.76 11.59 11.02
C PRO A 447 24.16 10.14 11.34
N LYS A 448 25.47 9.83 11.46
CA LYS A 448 26.00 8.47 11.68
C LYS A 448 26.13 8.07 13.15
N ARG A 449 25.91 8.96 14.12
CA ARG A 449 25.99 8.61 15.55
C ARG A 449 24.65 8.12 16.08
N SER A 450 24.70 7.06 16.90
CA SER A 450 23.54 6.52 17.64
C SER A 450 23.03 7.49 18.70
N TYR A 451 23.91 8.36 19.22
CA TYR A 451 23.58 9.46 20.12
C TYR A 451 23.32 10.73 19.31
N VAL A 452 22.06 11.16 19.33
CA VAL A 452 21.62 12.41 18.74
C VAL A 452 21.35 13.39 19.88
N HIS A 453 22.01 14.56 19.85
CA HIS A 453 21.57 15.67 20.69
C HIS A 453 20.27 16.22 20.11
N VAL A 454 19.18 15.87 20.76
CA VAL A 454 17.90 16.56 20.59
C VAL A 454 17.99 17.80 21.49
N GLY A 455 17.95 18.99 20.89
CA GLY A 455 18.08 20.24 21.62
C GLY A 455 17.55 21.40 20.81
N ASN A 456 17.46 22.57 21.44
CA ASN A 456 17.12 23.79 20.73
C ASN A 456 18.23 24.10 19.73
N SER A 457 17.91 23.98 18.44
CA SER A 457 18.78 24.50 17.39
C SER A 457 18.80 26.03 17.49
N SER A 458 19.96 26.65 17.28
CA SER A 458 20.05 28.10 17.09
C SER A 458 19.71 28.54 15.66
N ASP A 459 19.30 27.59 14.80
CA ASP A 459 18.85 27.87 13.42
C ASP A 459 17.46 28.53 13.46
N PRO A 460 17.33 29.82 13.09
CA PRO A 460 16.10 30.60 13.20
C PRO A 460 15.06 30.28 12.10
N ASP A 461 15.17 29.11 11.50
CA ASP A 461 14.33 28.68 10.39
C ASP A 461 12.96 28.21 10.90
N VAL A 462 11.87 28.74 10.31
CA VAL A 462 10.48 28.39 10.62
C VAL A 462 10.25 26.88 10.61
N SER A 463 10.89 26.17 9.69
CA SER A 463 10.74 24.71 9.56
C SER A 463 11.41 23.97 10.70
N ASN A 464 12.52 24.48 11.23
CA ASN A 464 13.21 23.93 12.39
C ASN A 464 12.49 24.30 13.68
N ASP A 465 11.99 25.53 13.81
CA ASP A 465 11.20 25.95 14.96
C ASP A 465 9.99 25.04 15.16
N LEU A 466 9.33 24.60 14.09
CA LEU A 466 8.22 23.67 14.20
C LEU A 466 8.64 22.26 14.60
N VAL A 467 9.76 21.76 14.09
CA VAL A 467 10.31 20.44 14.46
C VAL A 467 10.86 20.46 15.89
N ALA A 468 11.40 21.60 16.34
CA ALA A 468 11.73 21.85 17.74
C ALA A 468 10.46 22.01 18.59
N TRP A 469 9.41 22.66 18.04
CA TRP A 469 8.12 22.85 18.70
C TRP A 469 7.45 21.53 19.07
N TRP A 470 7.54 20.53 18.20
CA TRP A 470 7.18 19.15 18.53
C TRP A 470 7.85 18.66 19.82
N GLY A 471 9.14 18.98 20.01
CA GLY A 471 9.89 18.67 21.22
C GLY A 471 9.59 19.57 22.42
N THR A 472 9.01 20.77 22.21
CA THR A 472 8.70 21.74 23.28
C THR A 472 7.22 21.80 23.67
N LEU A 473 6.37 20.93 23.11
CA LEU A 473 5.02 20.72 23.63
C LEU A 473 5.14 20.13 25.06
N GLY A 474 5.32 21.01 26.03
CA GLY A 474 5.65 20.76 27.44
C GLY A 474 4.48 20.25 28.27
N GLY A 475 3.79 19.23 27.78
CA GLY A 475 2.79 18.46 28.54
C GLY A 475 2.78 16.98 28.17
N ILE A 476 3.75 16.54 27.36
CA ILE A 476 3.72 15.23 26.72
C ILE A 476 4.53 14.22 27.54
N SER A 477 4.04 12.98 27.64
CA SER A 477 4.83 11.84 28.13
C SER A 477 6.24 11.81 27.52
N SER A 478 7.22 11.24 28.22
CA SER A 478 8.62 11.17 27.77
C SER A 478 8.82 10.48 26.40
N GLN A 479 7.81 9.79 25.89
CA GLN A 479 7.81 9.09 24.59
C GLN A 479 6.95 9.78 23.52
N MET A 480 6.51 11.00 23.82
CA MET A 480 5.63 11.82 23.01
C MET A 480 4.22 11.26 22.81
N ASP A 481 3.72 10.38 23.68
CA ASP A 481 2.54 9.56 23.40
C ASP A 481 1.26 10.36 23.16
N ASP A 482 1.09 11.51 23.79
CA ASP A 482 -0.16 12.28 23.72
C ASP A 482 -0.45 12.90 22.34
N VAL A 483 0.51 12.86 21.42
CA VAL A 483 0.31 13.24 20.01
C VAL A 483 -0.70 12.30 19.33
N PRO A 484 -1.69 12.82 18.58
CA PRO A 484 -2.63 12.00 17.83
C PRO A 484 -1.97 11.22 16.67
N PRO A 485 -2.59 10.14 16.17
CA PRO A 485 -2.03 9.34 15.07
C PRO A 485 -1.91 10.10 13.74
N TYR A 486 -2.58 11.23 13.58
CA TYR A 486 -2.47 12.11 12.43
C TYR A 486 -2.23 13.56 12.86
N VAL A 487 -1.26 14.21 12.23
CA VAL A 487 -1.02 15.65 12.36
C VAL A 487 -0.61 16.21 11.00
N ASP A 488 -1.36 17.22 10.52
CA ASP A 488 -0.95 18.10 9.43
C ASP A 488 -0.15 19.25 10.03
N LEU A 489 1.13 19.38 9.64
CA LEU A 489 1.93 20.52 10.10
C LEU A 489 1.69 21.75 9.25
N GLY A 490 1.08 21.62 8.08
CA GLY A 490 0.91 22.68 7.10
C GLY A 490 2.12 22.83 6.17
N LEU A 491 2.13 23.96 5.46
CA LEU A 491 3.17 24.31 4.49
C LEU A 491 4.31 25.05 5.16
N HIS A 492 5.52 24.53 5.01
CA HIS A 492 6.75 25.10 5.56
C HIS A 492 7.80 25.29 4.50
N ARG A 493 8.71 26.22 4.68
CA ARG A 493 9.89 26.32 3.82
C ARG A 493 11.07 26.77 4.64
N TYR A 494 12.25 26.46 4.12
CA TYR A 494 13.49 26.92 4.71
C TYR A 494 13.91 28.24 4.07
N ARG A 495 14.36 29.20 4.88
CA ARG A 495 14.81 30.53 4.47
C ARG A 495 16.28 30.54 4.06
N THR A 496 17.05 29.53 4.48
CA THR A 496 18.49 29.47 4.26
C THR A 496 18.88 28.12 3.67
N ALA A 497 19.85 28.11 2.77
CA ALA A 497 20.45 26.89 2.26
C ALA A 497 21.16 26.11 3.38
N GLY A 498 21.28 24.79 3.21
CA GLY A 498 21.90 23.88 4.17
C GLY A 498 21.16 22.56 4.35
N THR A 499 21.78 21.65 5.09
CA THR A 499 21.25 20.31 5.34
C THR A 499 20.72 20.22 6.77
N ARG A 500 19.48 19.71 6.91
CA ARG A 500 18.81 19.51 8.19
C ARG A 500 18.48 18.05 8.35
N HIS A 501 18.71 17.53 9.54
CA HIS A 501 18.44 16.14 9.89
C HIS A 501 17.30 16.08 10.90
N TYR A 502 16.45 15.07 10.74
CA TYR A 502 15.33 14.82 11.63
C TYR A 502 15.13 13.33 11.83
N LEU A 503 14.49 12.97 12.93
CA LEU A 503 14.18 11.60 13.28
C LEU A 503 12.80 11.50 13.92
N CYS A 504 12.25 10.29 13.91
CA CYS A 504 11.10 9.91 14.73
C CYS A 504 11.61 9.22 16.00
N THR A 505 11.36 9.81 17.17
CA THR A 505 11.86 9.27 18.46
C THR A 505 11.16 7.97 18.85
N ARG A 506 9.91 7.78 18.42
CA ARG A 506 9.10 6.58 18.70
C ARG A 506 9.65 5.32 18.03
N ASN A 507 10.30 5.47 16.87
CA ASN A 507 10.64 4.37 15.98
C ASN A 507 12.16 4.24 15.71
N THR A 508 13.01 4.78 16.59
CA THR A 508 14.49 4.78 16.43
C THR A 508 15.22 3.94 17.50
N ASP A 509 14.50 3.23 18.37
CA ASP A 509 15.04 2.49 19.53
C ASP A 509 16.12 1.44 19.20
N PHE A 510 16.06 0.80 18.03
CA PHE A 510 16.86 -0.41 17.80
C PHE A 510 18.31 -0.22 17.35
N SER A 511 18.85 1.01 17.25
CA SER A 511 20.19 1.39 16.74
C SER A 511 20.54 0.94 15.29
N SER A 512 20.03 -0.21 14.85
CA SER A 512 20.10 -0.81 13.51
C SER A 512 18.86 -0.51 12.65
N ARG A 513 17.82 0.12 13.22
CA ARG A 513 16.61 0.60 12.51
C ARG A 513 16.46 2.08 12.78
N THR A 514 16.34 2.87 11.72
CA THR A 514 16.38 4.33 11.85
C THR A 514 15.28 4.98 11.02
N HIS A 515 14.23 5.44 11.70
CA HIS A 515 13.25 6.34 11.11
C HIS A 515 13.82 7.77 11.13
N ARG A 516 14.77 8.02 10.23
CA ARG A 516 15.53 9.27 10.10
C ARG A 516 15.44 9.78 8.67
N GLY A 517 15.44 11.09 8.51
CA GLY A 517 15.42 11.74 7.21
C GLY A 517 16.31 12.97 7.18
N SER A 518 16.50 13.51 5.99
CA SER A 518 17.25 14.76 5.77
C SER A 518 16.54 15.66 4.77
N ILE A 519 16.56 16.95 5.01
CA ILE A 519 16.15 17.97 4.04
C ILE A 519 17.40 18.73 3.63
N VAL A 520 17.73 18.67 2.35
CA VAL A 520 18.81 19.44 1.72
C VAL A 520 18.17 20.62 1.03
N VAL A 521 18.50 21.83 1.48
CA VAL A 521 17.96 23.08 0.93
C VAL A 521 19.07 23.77 0.15
N ASN A 522 18.83 24.00 -1.14
CA ASN A 522 19.71 24.74 -2.01
C ASN A 522 19.28 26.22 -2.09
N ASP A 523 20.19 27.10 -2.50
CA ASP A 523 19.79 28.44 -2.92
C ASP A 523 18.86 28.40 -4.14
N ALA A 524 18.04 29.43 -4.31
CA ALA A 524 17.16 29.54 -5.47
C ALA A 524 17.98 29.57 -6.78
N PRO A 525 17.49 28.96 -7.88
CA PRO A 525 18.09 29.13 -9.19
C PRO A 525 18.19 30.63 -9.52
N GLY A 526 19.40 31.16 -9.67
CA GLY A 526 19.66 32.57 -9.94
C GLY A 526 19.94 33.47 -8.73
N GLY A 527 20.05 32.92 -7.51
CA GLY A 527 20.54 33.65 -6.33
C GLY A 527 19.60 34.71 -5.75
N VAL A 528 18.37 34.83 -6.27
CA VAL A 528 17.35 35.76 -5.77
C VAL A 528 16.42 35.01 -4.82
N GLN A 529 16.38 35.41 -3.55
CA GLN A 529 15.36 34.98 -2.61
C GLN A 529 14.02 35.63 -3.00
N PRO A 530 12.97 34.86 -3.34
CA PRO A 530 11.68 35.45 -3.68
C PRO A 530 11.07 36.15 -2.46
N PRO A 531 10.35 37.27 -2.66
CA PRO A 531 9.72 38.00 -1.58
C PRO A 531 8.75 37.12 -0.79
N ILE A 532 8.72 37.33 0.52
CA ILE A 532 7.93 36.57 1.47
C ILE A 532 6.45 36.89 1.25
N PRO A 533 5.59 35.93 0.82
CA PRO A 533 4.16 36.10 0.99
C PRO A 533 3.92 36.15 2.51
N SER A 534 3.23 37.19 3.00
CA SER A 534 2.87 37.24 4.42
C SER A 534 2.17 35.94 4.77
N SER A 535 2.78 35.13 5.62
CA SER A 535 2.15 33.93 6.12
C SER A 535 0.89 34.35 6.83
N THR A 536 -0.27 34.09 6.23
CA THR A 536 -1.42 33.71 7.03
C THR A 536 -1.02 32.37 7.64
N THR A 537 -0.30 32.44 8.76
CA THR A 537 -0.18 31.35 9.72
C THR A 537 -1.61 31.12 10.20
N GLY A 538 -2.37 30.34 9.43
CA GLY A 538 -3.62 29.77 9.89
C GLY A 538 -3.26 28.73 10.93
N THR A 539 -2.96 29.19 12.14
CA THR A 539 -2.97 28.36 13.34
C THR A 539 -4.40 27.87 13.48
N VAL A 540 -4.72 26.73 12.86
CA VAL A 540 -5.93 26.01 13.20
C VAL A 540 -5.68 25.45 14.59
N SER A 541 -6.08 26.24 15.58
CA SER A 541 -6.47 25.74 16.89
C SER A 541 -7.43 24.57 16.66
N THR A 542 -6.97 23.35 16.91
CA THR A 542 -7.88 22.24 17.17
C THR A 542 -8.55 22.55 18.50
N GLY A 543 -9.68 23.25 18.42
CA GLY A 543 -10.56 23.48 19.55
C GLY A 543 -11.07 22.14 20.09
N SER A 544 -10.58 21.75 21.26
CA SER A 544 -11.35 21.03 22.29
C SER A 544 -10.64 21.26 23.63
N GLY A 545 -10.72 22.50 24.11
CA GLY A 545 -10.44 22.85 25.49
C GLY A 545 -11.73 22.82 26.28
N VAL A 546 -11.90 21.80 27.14
CA VAL A 546 -12.68 21.95 28.37
C VAL A 546 -11.66 22.39 29.42
N GLY A 547 -11.75 23.66 29.85
CA GLY A 547 -10.78 24.29 30.74
C GLY A 547 -10.89 23.83 32.21
N PRO A 548 -9.83 24.00 33.02
CA PRO A 548 -9.83 23.67 34.46
C PRO A 548 -10.02 24.91 35.38
N GLY A 549 -10.57 24.67 36.58
CA GLY A 549 -10.59 25.56 37.77
C GLY A 549 -12.00 26.00 38.18
N SER A 550 -12.48 25.99 39.45
CA SER A 550 -11.85 25.81 40.77
C SER A 550 -12.92 25.69 41.89
N GLY A 551 -12.70 24.85 42.91
CA GLY A 551 -13.01 25.12 44.34
C GLY A 551 -14.33 24.64 44.98
N GLY A 552 -14.24 23.69 45.94
CA GLY A 552 -15.25 23.46 47.01
C GLY A 552 -15.34 22.01 47.56
N SER A 553 -14.73 21.74 48.72
CA SER A 553 -14.75 20.48 49.54
C SER A 553 -16.04 20.30 50.39
N PRO A 554 -16.22 19.24 51.23
CA PRO A 554 -15.99 17.78 51.08
C PRO A 554 -17.14 16.84 51.61
N ALA A 555 -17.08 15.55 51.20
CA ALA A 555 -17.48 14.29 51.90
C ALA A 555 -18.97 14.02 52.30
N PRO A 556 -19.41 12.77 52.61
CA PRO A 556 -18.68 11.49 52.70
C PRO A 556 -19.29 10.27 51.93
N ALA A 557 -18.55 9.16 51.99
CA ALA A 557 -18.86 7.82 51.47
C ALA A 557 -20.07 7.13 52.16
N PRO A 558 -20.55 5.98 51.62
CA PRO A 558 -20.08 4.71 52.18
C PRO A 558 -19.81 3.58 51.15
N THR A 559 -18.87 2.71 51.52
CA THR A 559 -18.60 1.32 51.06
C THR A 559 -19.54 0.30 51.75
N PRO A 560 -19.39 -1.03 51.59
CA PRO A 560 -19.25 -1.89 50.40
C PRO A 560 -20.22 -3.09 50.45
N ALA A 561 -20.28 -3.93 49.39
CA ALA A 561 -20.71 -5.33 49.54
C ALA A 561 -19.86 -6.25 48.65
N GLN A 562 -19.17 -7.20 49.29
CA GLN A 562 -18.40 -8.28 48.69
C GLN A 562 -19.26 -9.56 48.59
N ILE A 563 -19.11 -10.26 47.45
CA ILE A 563 -18.77 -11.70 47.27
C ILE A 563 -19.54 -12.76 48.09
N VAL A 564 -20.08 -13.79 47.43
CA VAL A 564 -19.75 -15.23 47.56
C VAL A 564 -20.61 -16.09 46.60
N ALA A 565 -20.05 -17.23 46.22
CA ALA A 565 -20.26 -18.08 45.05
C ALA A 565 -21.25 -19.27 45.20
N ALA A 566 -21.37 -19.98 44.06
CA ALA A 566 -21.52 -21.44 43.87
C ALA A 566 -22.93 -22.03 43.66
N GLY A 567 -23.02 -22.94 42.67
CA GLY A 567 -24.13 -23.88 42.49
C GLY A 567 -24.22 -24.52 41.10
N ASP A 568 -23.63 -25.72 40.95
CA ASP A 568 -23.67 -26.66 39.81
C ASP A 568 -25.09 -27.09 39.37
N GLY A 569 -25.20 -27.65 38.15
CA GLY A 569 -26.34 -28.49 37.75
C GLY A 569 -26.41 -28.92 36.28
N ASP A 570 -25.74 -30.04 35.97
CA ASP A 570 -25.74 -30.81 34.71
C ASP A 570 -27.10 -31.14 34.07
N LYS A 571 -27.10 -31.39 32.75
CA LYS A 571 -27.48 -32.72 32.19
C LYS A 571 -27.15 -32.93 30.70
N GLU A 572 -26.42 -34.03 30.48
CA GLU A 572 -25.98 -34.66 29.24
C GLU A 572 -27.08 -35.26 28.32
N ARG A 573 -26.71 -35.53 27.06
CA ARG A 573 -26.72 -36.88 26.41
C ARG A 573 -25.99 -36.80 25.05
N SER A 574 -24.79 -37.37 24.85
CA SER A 574 -24.37 -38.79 24.64
C SER A 574 -24.69 -39.34 23.23
N LYS A 575 -23.88 -40.15 22.51
CA LYS A 575 -22.56 -40.79 22.69
C LYS A 575 -22.23 -41.63 21.42
N GLY A 576 -20.93 -41.94 21.24
CA GLY A 576 -20.38 -43.11 20.48
C GLY A 576 -19.14 -42.73 19.65
N ILE A 577 -17.89 -42.69 20.14
CA ILE A 577 -16.93 -43.67 20.75
C ILE A 577 -16.18 -44.57 19.75
N GLY A 578 -14.83 -44.48 19.81
CA GLY A 578 -13.84 -45.47 19.34
C GLY A 578 -12.49 -44.85 18.87
N ILE A 579 -11.69 -44.22 19.75
CA ILE A 579 -10.41 -44.67 20.37
C ILE A 579 -9.22 -44.94 19.42
N GLY A 580 -8.13 -44.19 19.62
CA GLY A 580 -6.76 -44.47 19.14
C GLY A 580 -5.73 -43.42 19.62
N ILE A 581 -5.05 -43.71 20.73
CA ILE A 581 -3.94 -43.01 21.43
C ILE A 581 -2.72 -42.84 20.47
N GLY A 582 -1.81 -41.85 20.48
CA GLY A 582 -1.40 -40.77 21.40
C GLY A 582 0.14 -40.71 21.48
N ILE A 583 0.80 -39.73 20.84
CA ILE A 583 2.18 -39.27 21.16
C ILE A 583 2.27 -37.77 20.77
N GLY A 584 2.44 -36.88 21.75
CA GLY A 584 2.55 -35.44 21.45
C GLY A 584 2.58 -34.52 22.68
N LEU A 585 3.32 -34.87 23.72
CA LEU A 585 3.54 -34.01 24.89
C LEU A 585 4.95 -34.27 25.44
N LEU A 586 5.98 -33.69 24.78
CA LEU A 586 7.34 -33.56 25.36
C LEU A 586 8.32 -32.66 24.56
N VAL A 587 7.85 -31.61 23.86
CA VAL A 587 8.79 -30.67 23.17
C VAL A 587 8.64 -29.19 23.59
N SER A 588 7.58 -28.80 24.31
CA SER A 588 7.38 -27.37 24.62
C SER A 588 7.93 -26.88 25.96
N ALA A 589 8.68 -27.68 26.72
CA ALA A 589 9.20 -27.27 28.04
C ALA A 589 10.71 -26.98 28.11
N VAL A 590 11.49 -27.26 27.05
CA VAL A 590 12.97 -27.11 27.10
C VAL A 590 13.45 -25.80 26.46
N LEU A 591 12.65 -25.14 25.61
CA LEU A 591 13.03 -23.90 24.92
C LEU A 591 12.74 -22.61 25.70
N ALA A 592 11.90 -22.65 26.74
CA ALA A 592 11.63 -21.48 27.60
C ALA A 592 12.69 -21.28 28.71
N GLY A 593 13.41 -22.33 29.10
CA GLY A 593 14.38 -22.27 30.21
C GLY A 593 15.76 -21.68 29.85
N VAL A 594 16.16 -21.71 28.58
CA VAL A 594 17.50 -21.29 28.16
C VAL A 594 17.59 -19.78 27.89
N ALA A 595 16.49 -19.14 27.50
CA ALA A 595 16.45 -17.69 27.25
C ALA A 595 16.43 -16.85 28.55
N ALA A 596 15.82 -17.36 29.62
CA ALA A 596 15.74 -16.65 30.91
C ALA A 596 17.10 -16.62 31.66
N ALA A 597 17.94 -17.63 31.50
CA ALA A 597 19.24 -17.70 32.18
C ALA A 597 20.29 -16.75 31.58
N ALA A 598 20.23 -16.47 30.27
CA ALA A 598 21.17 -15.56 29.59
C ALA A 598 20.92 -14.08 29.96
N PHE A 599 19.67 -13.70 30.26
CA PHE A 599 19.31 -12.31 30.58
C PHE A 599 19.70 -11.91 32.02
N VAL A 600 19.74 -12.88 32.95
CA VAL A 600 20.12 -12.65 34.36
C VAL A 600 21.63 -12.51 34.54
N VAL A 601 22.43 -13.14 33.67
CA VAL A 601 23.90 -13.07 33.74
C VAL A 601 24.45 -11.73 33.20
N TRP A 602 23.77 -11.08 32.26
CA TRP A 602 24.22 -9.79 31.71
C TRP A 602 23.95 -8.61 32.65
N LYS A 603 22.92 -8.67 33.50
CA LYS A 603 22.55 -7.59 34.44
C LYS A 603 23.41 -7.52 35.72
N ARG A 604 24.48 -8.33 35.84
CA ARG A 604 25.32 -8.43 37.06
C ARG A 604 26.82 -8.15 36.87
N ARG A 605 27.22 -7.55 35.74
CA ARG A 605 28.58 -7.01 35.54
C ARG A 605 28.52 -5.51 35.24
N GLU A 606 28.05 -4.74 36.21
CA GLU A 606 28.49 -3.35 36.37
C GLU A 606 29.36 -3.29 37.63
N SER A 607 30.67 -3.31 37.44
CA SER A 607 31.61 -2.83 38.44
C SER A 607 32.92 -2.41 37.77
N LYS A 608 33.12 -1.09 37.73
CA LYS A 608 34.40 -0.36 37.66
C LYS A 608 35.32 -0.66 36.48
N LEU A 609 35.32 0.24 35.49
CA LEU A 609 36.48 0.51 34.65
C LEU A 609 36.88 1.98 34.90
N SER A 610 38.16 2.20 35.22
CA SER A 610 38.78 3.50 35.51
C SER A 610 39.38 4.12 34.25
N ASP A 611 39.58 5.44 34.28
CA ASP A 611 39.91 6.32 33.15
C ASP A 611 41.28 6.12 32.46
N ASP A 612 41.99 5.01 32.66
CA ASP A 612 43.35 4.79 32.12
C ASP A 612 43.42 3.93 30.84
N ASP A 613 42.30 3.44 30.31
CA ASP A 613 42.28 2.54 29.13
C ASP A 613 42.21 3.27 27.76
N PHE A 614 42.34 4.60 27.71
CA PHE A 614 42.33 5.38 26.47
C PHE A 614 43.69 6.03 26.15
N ALA A 615 44.73 5.21 26.00
CA ALA A 615 45.96 5.63 25.31
C ALA A 615 45.97 5.09 23.87
N ALA A 616 45.96 6.00 22.89
CA ALA A 616 46.02 5.67 21.46
C ALA A 616 47.40 5.12 21.05
N PRO A 617 47.48 4.05 20.23
CA PRO A 617 48.71 3.73 19.53
C PRO A 617 48.85 4.57 18.26
N ALA A 618 50.07 5.06 18.04
CA ALA A 618 50.50 5.91 16.95
C ALA A 618 50.39 5.25 15.56
N ALA A 619 50.28 6.11 14.54
CA ALA A 619 50.19 5.78 13.12
C ALA A 619 51.36 4.90 12.63
N ALA A 620 51.05 3.88 11.84
CA ALA A 620 52.00 3.14 11.03
C ALA A 620 51.86 3.54 9.56
N SER A 621 53.00 3.83 8.94
CA SER A 621 53.23 4.37 7.61
C SER A 621 53.09 3.34 6.47
N ASP A 622 52.85 3.87 5.27
CA ASP A 622 52.81 3.20 3.96
C ASP A 622 54.03 2.29 3.70
N ALA A 623 53.87 0.96 3.84
CA ALA A 623 54.85 -0.01 3.33
C ALA A 623 54.34 -1.46 3.14
N GLU A 624 53.04 -1.76 3.20
CA GLU A 624 52.53 -3.14 3.01
C GLU A 624 51.38 -3.23 1.99
N LEU A 625 51.60 -2.62 0.82
CA LEU A 625 50.81 -2.80 -0.39
C LEU A 625 51.69 -3.46 -1.47
N ALA A 626 52.06 -4.73 -1.26
CA ALA A 626 52.78 -5.55 -2.24
C ALA A 626 52.63 -7.06 -2.00
N ALA A 627 51.41 -7.59 -2.13
CA ALA A 627 51.14 -8.94 -2.65
C ALA A 627 49.63 -9.07 -2.89
N ILE A 628 49.24 -9.16 -4.16
CA ILE A 628 47.90 -9.55 -4.61
C ILE A 628 47.63 -11.00 -4.20
#